data_AF-A0A4Y7KV36-F1
#
_entry.id   AF-A0A4Y7KV36-F1
#
_cell.length_a   1.000
_cell.length_b   1.000
_cell.length_c   1.000
_cell.angle_alpha   90.00
_cell.angle_beta   90.00
_cell.angle_gamma   90.00
#
_symmetry.space_group_name_H-M   'P 1'
#
loop_
_entity.id
_entity.type
_entity.pdbx_description
1 polymer ?
#
loop_
_entity_poly.entity_id
_entity_poly.type
_entity_poly.pdbx_seq_one_letter_code
_entity_poly.pdbx_strand_id
1 'polypeptide(L)'
;METSAGLSRIGLAGLAVMGQNLALNIAEKGFPISVYNRTTSKVDETIERAKLEGDLPLTGHYSPRDFGLSLQKPRSVIILVKAGTPVDQTISTLSEYMEEGDTIIDGGNEWYENTERRIQETE
;
A
#
# COMPACT_ATOMS: atom_id res chain seq x y z
N MET A 1 -26.52 -2.95 -1.54
CA MET A 1 -26.10 -1.58 -1.88
C MET A 1 -24.59 -1.66 -2.00
N GLU A 2 -24.08 -1.68 -3.23
CA GLU A 2 -22.63 -1.58 -3.45
C GLU A 2 -22.23 -0.16 -3.09
N THR A 3 -21.59 -0.01 -1.94
CA THR A 3 -20.83 1.19 -1.62
C THR A 3 -19.79 1.31 -2.71
N SER A 4 -19.97 2.24 -3.65
CA SER A 4 -18.87 2.72 -4.47
C SER A 4 -17.83 3.24 -3.48
N ALA A 5 -16.81 2.41 -3.20
CA ALA A 5 -15.74 2.76 -2.29
C ALA A 5 -15.06 3.97 -2.93
N GLY A 6 -15.20 5.13 -2.28
CA GLY A 6 -14.49 6.33 -2.69
C GLY A 6 -13.00 6.04 -2.78
N LEU A 7 -12.31 6.69 -3.70
CA LEU A 7 -10.86 6.51 -3.86
C LEU A 7 -10.15 6.82 -2.53
N SER A 8 -9.25 5.94 -2.12
CA SER A 8 -8.43 6.12 -0.91
C SER A 8 -7.36 7.18 -1.18
N ARG A 9 -7.02 7.99 -0.18
CA ARG A 9 -5.91 8.96 -0.30
C ARG A 9 -4.54 8.33 -0.15
N ILE A 10 -4.49 7.19 0.53
CA ILE A 10 -3.25 6.49 0.81
C ILE A 10 -3.44 5.00 0.56
N GLY A 11 -2.40 4.37 0.03
CA GLY A 11 -2.30 2.94 -0.16
C GLY A 11 -1.19 2.35 0.70
N LEU A 12 -1.32 1.08 1.09
CA LEU A 12 -0.26 0.33 1.74
C LEU A 12 -0.04 -1.01 1.03
N ALA A 13 1.20 -1.21 0.55
CA ALA A 13 1.64 -2.45 -0.08
C ALA A 13 2.61 -3.21 0.85
N GLY A 14 2.26 -4.46 1.16
CA GLY A 14 3.01 -5.29 2.09
C GLY A 14 2.28 -5.51 3.41
N LEU A 15 1.62 -6.66 3.55
CA LEU A 15 0.73 -6.97 4.67
C LEU A 15 1.29 -8.07 5.57
N ALA A 16 2.57 -7.94 5.92
CA ALA A 16 3.14 -8.61 7.10
C ALA A 16 2.64 -7.92 8.38
N VAL A 17 3.07 -8.37 9.56
CA VAL A 17 2.58 -7.87 10.86
C VAL A 17 2.63 -6.34 10.96
N MET A 18 3.76 -5.72 10.61
CA MET A 18 3.92 -4.26 10.67
C MET A 18 2.98 -3.53 9.70
N GLY A 19 2.89 -4.00 8.45
CA GLY A 19 2.04 -3.38 7.43
C GLY A 19 0.54 -3.51 7.73
N GLN A 20 0.11 -4.67 8.24
CA GLN A 20 -1.27 -4.85 8.70
C GLN A 20 -1.61 -3.88 9.82
N ASN A 21 -0.75 -3.79 10.85
CA ASN A 21 -1.02 -2.92 12.00
C ASN A 21 -0.98 -1.44 11.61
N LEU A 22 -0.10 -1.02 10.70
CA LEU A 22 -0.11 0.35 10.20
C LEU A 22 -1.37 0.65 9.38
N ALA A 23 -1.79 -0.26 8.50
CA ALA A 23 -3.00 -0.09 7.72
C ALA A 23 -4.25 0.04 8.60
N LEU A 24 -4.38 -0.84 9.60
CA LEU A 24 -5.48 -0.81 10.57
C LEU A 24 -5.42 0.46 11.42
N ASN A 25 -4.24 0.90 11.84
CA ASN A 25 -4.09 2.16 12.60
C ASN A 25 -4.53 3.38 11.79
N ILE A 26 -4.18 3.46 10.50
CA ILE A 26 -4.63 4.53 9.62
C ILE A 26 -6.16 4.51 9.48
N ALA A 27 -6.73 3.31 9.26
CA ALA A 27 -8.17 3.14 9.12
C ALA A 27 -8.94 3.48 10.41
N GLU A 28 -8.42 3.10 11.57
CA GLU A 28 -8.96 3.42 12.90
C GLU A 28 -9.03 4.93 13.15
N LYS A 29 -8.11 5.71 12.58
CA LYS A 29 -8.16 7.18 12.62
C LYS A 29 -9.16 7.80 11.64
N GLY A 30 -9.96 6.98 10.96
CA GLY A 30 -11.01 7.41 10.04
C GLY A 30 -10.52 7.75 8.64
N PHE A 31 -9.28 7.37 8.27
CA PHE A 31 -8.76 7.60 6.93
C PHE A 31 -9.00 6.36 6.06
N PRO A 32 -9.79 6.46 4.98
CA PRO A 32 -9.95 5.35 4.04
C PRO A 32 -8.61 4.97 3.41
N ILE A 33 -8.27 3.68 3.51
CA ILE A 33 -7.01 3.13 3.02
C ILE A 33 -7.25 1.95 2.08
N SER A 34 -6.49 1.93 0.99
CA SER A 34 -6.42 0.76 0.11
C SER A 34 -5.22 -0.09 0.50
N VAL A 35 -5.35 -1.42 0.51
CA VAL A 35 -4.25 -2.33 0.81
C VAL A 35 -4.01 -3.35 -0.29
N TYR A 36 -2.75 -3.74 -0.46
CA TYR A 36 -2.34 -4.76 -1.42
C TYR A 36 -1.21 -5.61 -0.86
N ASN A 37 -1.19 -6.89 -1.24
CA ASN A 37 -0.06 -7.78 -0.95
C ASN A 37 0.05 -8.86 -2.03
N ARG A 38 1.28 -9.25 -2.38
CA ARG A 38 1.55 -10.31 -3.36
C ARG A 38 0.86 -11.63 -3.00
N THR A 39 0.87 -11.99 -1.71
CA THR A 39 0.13 -13.15 -1.20
C THR A 39 -1.27 -12.68 -0.83
N THR A 40 -2.27 -13.09 -1.61
CA THR A 40 -3.67 -12.65 -1.49
C THR A 40 -4.31 -13.01 -0.15
N SER A 41 -3.94 -14.14 0.47
CA SER A 41 -4.45 -14.50 1.79
C SER A 41 -4.13 -13.46 2.87
N LYS A 42 -3.07 -12.67 2.72
CA LYS A 42 -2.77 -11.55 3.64
C LYS A 42 -3.72 -10.37 3.47
N VAL A 43 -4.25 -10.18 2.26
CA VAL A 43 -5.30 -9.19 2.00
C VAL A 43 -6.57 -9.62 2.73
N ASP A 44 -6.97 -10.89 2.56
CA ASP A 44 -8.16 -11.46 3.21
C ASP A 44 -8.05 -11.35 4.75
N GLU A 45 -6.92 -11.76 5.34
CA GLU A 45 -6.65 -11.62 6.78
C GLU A 45 -6.82 -10.17 7.27
N THR A 46 -6.34 -9.20 6.47
CA THR A 46 -6.38 -7.78 6.85
C THR A 46 -7.79 -7.22 6.77
N ILE A 47 -8.55 -7.58 5.73
CA ILE A 47 -9.96 -7.19 5.59
C ILE A 47 -10.78 -7.76 6.76
N GLU A 48 -10.58 -9.04 7.10
CA GLU A 48 -11.31 -9.66 8.21
C GLU A 48 -10.96 -9.00 9.55
N ARG A 49 -9.68 -8.66 9.79
CA ARG A 49 -9.30 -7.88 10.97
C ARG A 49 -9.96 -6.50 11.00
N ALA A 50 -9.98 -5.78 9.88
CA ALA A 50 -10.63 -4.48 9.79
C ALA A 50 -12.12 -4.53 10.13
N LYS A 51 -12.83 -5.58 9.70
CA LYS A 51 -14.24 -5.81 10.09
C LYS A 51 -14.39 -6.06 11.58
N LEU A 52 -13.55 -6.92 12.16
CA LEU A 52 -13.60 -7.29 13.58
C LEU A 52 -13.24 -6.11 14.50
N GLU A 53 -12.38 -5.19 14.04
CA GLU A 53 -11.93 -4.01 14.79
C GLU A 53 -12.87 -2.80 14.64
N GLY A 54 -14.12 -3.01 14.19
CA GLY A 54 -15.17 -1.98 14.16
C GLY A 54 -15.55 -1.51 12.77
N ASP A 55 -15.52 -2.39 11.77
CA ASP A 55 -15.82 -2.07 10.36
C ASP A 55 -14.98 -0.91 9.82
N LEU A 56 -13.66 -1.00 10.03
CA LEU A 56 -12.71 0.05 9.67
C LEU A 56 -12.73 0.30 8.15
N PRO A 57 -12.53 1.56 7.69
CA PRO A 57 -12.58 1.94 6.28
C PRO A 57 -11.33 1.47 5.51
N LEU A 58 -11.19 0.16 5.32
CA LEU A 58 -10.08 -0.49 4.65
C LEU A 58 -10.60 -1.32 3.47
N THR A 59 -10.03 -1.10 2.29
CA THR A 59 -10.39 -1.86 1.08
C THR A 59 -9.17 -2.63 0.57
N GLY A 60 -9.29 -3.95 0.44
CA GLY A 60 -8.22 -4.78 -0.09
C GLY A 60 -8.31 -5.02 -1.58
N HIS A 61 -7.15 -5.07 -2.23
CA HIS A 61 -6.99 -5.28 -3.67
C HIS A 61 -6.07 -6.47 -3.94
N TYR A 62 -6.38 -7.24 -4.98
CA TYR A 62 -5.69 -8.50 -5.30
C TYR A 62 -4.75 -8.38 -6.51
N SER A 63 -4.75 -7.23 -7.19
CA SER A 63 -3.85 -6.94 -8.29
C SER A 63 -3.21 -5.56 -8.09
N PRO A 64 -1.96 -5.36 -8.56
CA PRO A 64 -1.29 -4.07 -8.47
C PRO A 64 -2.01 -2.98 -9.27
N ARG A 65 -2.65 -3.37 -10.39
CA ARG A 65 -3.46 -2.48 -11.22
C ARG A 65 -4.66 -1.93 -10.46
N ASP A 66 -5.46 -2.80 -9.86
CA ASP A 66 -6.68 -2.38 -9.17
C ASP A 66 -6.34 -1.58 -7.91
N PHE A 67 -5.25 -1.96 -7.23
CA PHE A 67 -4.68 -1.18 -6.14
C PHE A 67 -4.31 0.24 -6.59
N GLY A 68 -3.54 0.41 -7.67
CA GLY A 68 -3.15 1.73 -8.18
C GLY A 68 -4.34 2.58 -8.66
N LEU A 69 -5.37 1.95 -9.24
CA LEU A 69 -6.60 2.63 -9.66
C LEU A 69 -7.53 3.01 -8.50
N SER A 70 -7.37 2.39 -7.34
CA SER A 70 -8.17 2.70 -6.15
C SER A 70 -7.72 3.97 -5.39
N LEU A 71 -6.63 4.59 -5.83
CA LEU A 71 -6.01 5.73 -5.14
C LEU A 71 -6.35 7.07 -5.81
N GLN A 72 -6.57 8.09 -4.98
CA GLN A 72 -6.66 9.47 -5.44
C GLN A 72 -5.32 9.92 -6.00
N LYS A 73 -5.35 10.73 -7.05
CA LYS A 73 -4.16 11.39 -7.61
C LYS A 73 -3.87 12.71 -6.89
N PRO A 74 -2.61 13.09 -6.65
CA PRO A 74 -1.42 12.25 -6.80
C PRO A 74 -1.43 11.09 -5.79
N ARG A 75 -1.09 9.89 -6.28
CA ARG A 75 -1.15 8.66 -5.49
C ARG A 75 -0.05 8.65 -4.45
N SER A 76 -0.36 8.20 -3.24
CA SER A 76 0.62 8.00 -2.17
C SER A 76 0.57 6.55 -1.70
N VAL A 77 1.66 5.82 -1.88
CA VAL A 77 1.77 4.41 -1.51
C VAL A 77 2.88 4.20 -0.50
N ILE A 78 2.54 3.69 0.68
CA ILE A 78 3.52 3.17 1.64
C ILE A 78 3.88 1.74 1.25
N ILE A 79 5.17 1.43 1.19
CA ILE A 79 5.66 0.06 1.05
C ILE A 79 6.26 -0.42 2.37
N LEU A 80 5.84 -1.61 2.82
CA LEU A 80 6.32 -2.28 4.02
C LEU A 80 6.60 -3.75 3.70
N VAL A 81 7.68 -3.97 2.97
CA VAL A 81 8.16 -5.30 2.57
C VAL A 81 9.56 -5.55 3.11
N LYS A 82 10.08 -6.77 2.89
CA LYS A 82 11.45 -7.11 3.28
C LYS A 82 12.44 -6.23 2.50
N ALA A 83 13.37 -5.59 3.21
CA ALA A 83 14.40 -4.72 2.63
C ALA A 83 15.26 -5.42 1.56
N GLY A 84 15.86 -4.62 0.67
CA GLY A 84 16.61 -5.08 -0.50
C GLY A 84 15.69 -5.39 -1.69
N THR A 85 16.02 -6.46 -2.44
CA THR A 85 15.36 -6.80 -3.72
C THR A 85 13.82 -6.81 -3.70
N PRO A 86 13.12 -7.26 -2.64
CA PRO A 86 11.66 -7.22 -2.63
C PRO A 86 11.09 -5.80 -2.68
N VAL A 87 11.80 -4.80 -2.15
CA VAL A 87 11.42 -3.39 -2.30
C VAL A 87 11.52 -2.98 -3.77
N ASP A 88 12.64 -3.25 -4.43
CA ASP A 88 12.85 -2.87 -5.84
C ASP A 88 11.80 -3.52 -6.77
N GLN A 89 11.48 -4.79 -6.53
CA GLN A 89 10.42 -5.50 -7.25
C GLN A 89 9.05 -4.87 -7.03
N THR A 90 8.76 -4.44 -5.81
CA THR A 90 7.48 -3.81 -5.47
C THR A 90 7.38 -2.44 -6.11
N ILE A 91 8.44 -1.63 -6.07
CA ILE A 91 8.53 -0.34 -6.75
C ILE A 91 8.28 -0.54 -8.24
N SER A 92 9.06 -1.41 -8.91
CA SER A 92 8.91 -1.68 -10.34
C SER A 92 7.49 -2.11 -10.72
N THR A 93 6.85 -2.97 -9.92
CA THR A 93 5.48 -3.44 -10.18
C THR A 93 4.45 -2.32 -10.04
N LEU A 94 4.60 -1.46 -9.03
CA LEU A 94 3.67 -0.37 -8.78
C LEU A 94 3.85 0.77 -9.79
N SER A 95 5.09 1.06 -10.19
CA SER A 95 5.42 2.12 -11.14
C SER A 95 4.74 1.94 -12.50
N GLU A 96 4.39 0.71 -12.91
CA GLU A 96 3.59 0.45 -14.12
C GLU A 96 2.19 1.11 -14.08
N TYR A 97 1.69 1.42 -12.89
CA TYR A 97 0.34 1.97 -12.66
C TYR A 97 0.36 3.34 -11.97
N MET A 98 1.54 3.97 -11.89
CA MET A 98 1.75 5.30 -11.33
C MET A 98 2.10 6.29 -12.44
N GLU A 99 1.91 7.58 -12.16
CA GLU A 99 2.24 8.67 -13.08
C GLU A 99 3.09 9.74 -12.40
N GLU A 100 3.59 10.67 -13.20
CA GLU A 100 4.39 11.79 -12.71
C GLU A 100 3.64 12.56 -11.60
N GLY A 101 4.34 12.78 -10.47
CA GLY A 101 3.78 13.41 -9.27
C GLY A 101 3.23 12.42 -8.23
N ASP A 102 3.09 11.14 -8.56
CA ASP A 102 2.78 10.11 -7.57
C ASP A 102 4.00 9.84 -6.64
N THR A 103 3.75 9.30 -5.45
CA THR A 103 4.76 9.11 -4.40
C THR A 103 4.76 7.69 -3.86
N ILE A 104 5.96 7.09 -3.79
CA ILE A 104 6.23 5.86 -3.03
C ILE A 104 7.00 6.21 -1.75
N ILE A 105 6.53 5.69 -0.62
CA ILE A 105 7.11 5.90 0.72
C ILE A 105 7.64 4.56 1.21
N ASP A 106 8.96 4.38 1.22
CA ASP A 106 9.60 3.21 1.82
C ASP A 106 9.61 3.32 3.35
N GLY A 107 8.73 2.55 4.01
CA GLY A 107 8.64 2.49 5.46
C GLY A 107 9.48 1.37 6.09
N GLY A 108 10.26 0.64 5.28
CA GLY A 108 11.08 -0.48 5.73
C GLY A 108 12.38 -0.05 6.42
N ASN A 109 13.08 -1.04 6.97
CA ASN A 109 14.43 -0.87 7.53
C ASN A 109 15.47 -1.07 6.43
N GLU A 110 15.61 -0.08 5.55
CA GLU A 110 16.51 -0.12 4.41
C GLU A 110 17.85 0.57 4.69
N TRP A 111 18.91 0.15 3.98
CA TRP A 111 20.18 0.87 3.96
C TRP A 111 20.07 2.14 3.12
N TYR A 112 20.46 3.30 3.66
CA TYR A 112 20.17 4.59 3.06
C TYR A 112 20.69 4.75 1.61
N GLU A 113 21.82 4.13 1.24
CA GLU A 113 22.36 4.20 -0.12
C GLU A 113 21.42 3.53 -1.15
N ASN A 114 20.65 2.51 -0.73
CA ASN A 114 19.61 1.94 -1.57
C ASN A 114 18.47 2.93 -1.81
N THR A 115 18.12 3.72 -0.80
CA THR A 115 17.13 4.79 -0.93
C THR A 115 17.65 5.89 -1.86
N GLU A 116 18.89 6.34 -1.73
CA GLU A 116 19.50 7.34 -2.62
C GLU A 116 19.55 6.85 -4.07
N ARG A 117 19.94 5.59 -4.30
CA ARG A 117 19.89 4.97 -5.63
C ARG A 117 18.48 4.98 -6.22
N ARG A 118 17.46 4.59 -5.43
CA ARG A 118 16.06 4.55 -5.90
C ARG A 118 15.55 5.93 -6.27
N ILE A 119 15.91 6.96 -5.51
CA ILE A 119 15.54 8.35 -5.83
C ILE A 119 16.12 8.73 -7.20
N GLN A 120 17.40 8.47 -7.44
CA GLN A 120 18.06 8.76 -8.73
C GLN A 120 17.47 7.96 -9.91
N GLU A 121 16.97 6.74 -9.68
CA GLU A 121 16.31 5.93 -10.71
C GLU A 121 14.90 6.43 -11.05
N THR A 122 14.30 7.29 -10.22
CA THR A 122 12.95 7.85 -10.41
C THR A 122 12.93 9.31 -10.87
N GLU A 123 14.09 9.98 -10.94
CA GLU A 123 14.27 11.31 -11.56
C GLU A 123 14.39 11.20 -13.10
#